data_AF-A0A931YLD9-F1
#
_entry.id   AF-A0A931YLD9-F1
#
_cell.length_a   1.000
_cell.length_b   1.000
_cell.length_c   1.000
_cell.angle_alpha   90.00
_cell.angle_beta   90.00
_cell.angle_gamma   90.00
#
_symmetry.space_group_name_H-M   'P 1'
#
loop_
_entity.id
_entity.type
_entity.pdbx_description
1 polymer ?
#
loop_
_entity_poly.entity_id
_entity_poly.type
_entity_poly.pdbx_seq_one_letter_code
_entity_poly.pdbx_strand_id
1 'polypeptide(L)'
;MNGVFTAIIGVIIGATVTVGAVNIDVSDILASANGAASFLSSQQVKAALGLYYLDHGTYPQTDDVEIMFNELNQGAYIEKRPINAEAFSYQYFDSGERYTFLID
;
A
#
# COMPACT_ATOMS: atom_id res chain seq x y z
N MET A 1 19.07 -22.67 -10.18
CA MET A 1 18.12 -22.42 -11.28
C MET A 1 17.79 -20.93 -11.29
N ASN A 2 18.67 -20.09 -11.86
CA ASN A 2 18.55 -18.61 -11.77
C ASN A 2 18.35 -17.96 -13.15
N GLY A 3 17.99 -18.72 -14.18
CA GLY A 3 17.89 -18.21 -15.55
C GLY A 3 16.53 -17.65 -15.96
N VAL A 4 15.46 -17.92 -15.20
CA VAL A 4 14.09 -17.58 -15.62
C VAL A 4 13.68 -16.17 -15.18
N PHE A 5 14.17 -15.69 -14.04
CA PHE A 5 13.86 -14.34 -13.54
C PHE A 5 14.52 -13.23 -14.37
N THR A 6 15.73 -13.46 -14.90
CA THR A 6 16.45 -12.48 -15.72
C THR A 6 15.85 -12.34 -17.13
N ALA A 7 15.24 -13.42 -17.66
CA ALA A 7 14.60 -13.40 -18.97
C ALA A 7 13.30 -12.58 -18.97
N ILE A 8 12.55 -12.55 -17.87
CA ILE A 8 11.30 -11.78 -17.77
C ILE A 8 11.57 -10.28 -17.73
N ILE A 9 12.65 -9.85 -17.06
CA ILE A 9 13.03 -8.42 -17.01
C ILE A 9 13.54 -7.92 -18.37
N GLY A 10 14.30 -8.74 -19.10
CA GLY A 10 14.79 -8.39 -20.45
C GLY A 10 13.68 -8.18 -21.49
N VAL A 11 12.55 -8.88 -21.34
CA VAL A 11 11.37 -8.70 -22.21
C VAL A 11 10.62 -7.41 -21.87
N ILE A 12 10.59 -6.97 -20.61
CA ILE A 12 9.89 -5.74 -20.21
C ILE A 12 10.60 -4.49 -20.75
N ILE A 13 11.94 -4.52 -20.88
CA ILE A 13 12.72 -3.37 -21.36
C ILE A 13 12.69 -3.25 -22.89
N GLY A 14 12.48 -4.36 -23.61
CA GLY A 14 12.46 -4.41 -25.09
C GLY A 14 11.06 -4.41 -25.71
N ALA A 15 10.00 -4.56 -24.91
CA ALA A 15 8.63 -4.63 -25.39
C ALA A 15 7.95 -3.24 -25.31
N THR A 16 8.50 -2.27 -26.04
CA THR A 16 7.64 -1.30 -26.73
C THR A 16 6.84 -2.10 -27.76
N VAL A 17 5.75 -2.71 -27.28
CA VAL A 17 4.82 -3.50 -28.08
C VAL A 17 4.21 -2.56 -29.12
N THR A 18 4.81 -2.55 -30.31
CA THR A 18 4.26 -1.86 -31.48
C THR A 18 3.11 -2.71 -32.01
N VAL A 19 1.99 -2.73 -31.29
CA VAL A 19 0.71 -3.22 -31.82
C VAL A 19 0.05 -2.02 -32.47
N GLY A 20 0.23 -1.90 -33.79
CA GLY A 20 -0.53 -1.01 -34.68
C GLY A 20 -0.82 0.39 -34.13
N ALA A 21 0.13 1.31 -34.24
CA ALA A 21 -0.10 2.76 -34.09
C ALA A 21 -0.78 3.25 -32.80
N VAL A 22 -0.76 2.46 -31.72
CA VAL A 22 -1.05 2.95 -30.37
C VAL A 22 0.28 2.97 -29.62
N ASN A 23 0.86 4.15 -29.44
CA ASN A 23 1.94 4.35 -28.47
C ASN A 23 1.32 4.12 -27.09
N ILE A 24 1.33 2.88 -26.63
CA ILE A 24 1.04 2.57 -25.24
C ILE A 24 2.28 3.00 -24.48
N ASP A 25 2.20 4.17 -23.87
CA ASP A 25 3.28 4.71 -23.07
C ASP A 25 3.45 3.80 -21.85
N VAL A 26 4.57 3.08 -21.78
CA VAL A 26 4.85 2.16 -20.67
C VAL A 26 4.86 2.92 -19.33
N SER A 27 5.14 4.23 -19.36
CA SER A 27 5.04 5.10 -18.20
C SER A 27 3.60 5.22 -17.66
N ASP A 28 2.59 5.28 -18.53
CA ASP A 28 1.18 5.34 -18.12
C ASP A 28 0.72 4.04 -17.46
N ILE A 29 1.18 2.88 -17.98
CA ILE A 29 0.90 1.57 -17.37
C ILE A 29 1.50 1.50 -15.97
N LEU A 30 2.77 1.91 -15.82
CA LEU A 30 3.46 1.88 -14.53
C LEU A 30 2.81 2.86 -13.53
N ALA A 31 2.43 4.05 -13.98
CA ALA A 31 1.71 5.02 -13.16
C ALA A 31 0.36 4.48 -12.69
N SER A 32 -0.40 3.83 -13.59
CA SER A 32 -1.68 3.20 -13.27
C SER A 32 -1.52 2.04 -12.29
N ALA A 33 -0.52 1.18 -12.50
CA ALA A 33 -0.22 0.06 -11.61
C ALA A 33 0.19 0.54 -10.20
N ASN A 34 1.02 1.57 -10.11
CA ASN A 34 1.41 2.18 -8.84
C ASN A 34 0.20 2.80 -8.12
N GLY A 35 -0.65 3.53 -8.83
CA GLY A 35 -1.88 4.08 -8.26
C GLY A 35 -2.82 3.00 -7.70
N ALA A 36 -2.99 1.90 -8.44
CA ALA A 36 -3.78 0.75 -7.98
C ALA A 36 -3.17 0.08 -6.73
N ALA A 37 -1.84 -0.09 -6.71
CA ALA A 37 -1.15 -0.67 -5.55
C ALA A 37 -1.28 0.21 -4.30
N SER A 38 -1.13 1.53 -4.42
CA SER A 38 -1.33 2.47 -3.32
C SER A 38 -2.78 2.46 -2.80
N PHE A 39 -3.76 2.42 -3.71
CA PHE A 39 -5.17 2.32 -3.34
C PHE A 39 -5.47 1.03 -2.56
N LEU A 40 -5.03 -0.12 -3.07
CA LEU A 40 -5.24 -1.41 -2.42
C LEU A 40 -4.55 -1.46 -1.05
N SER A 41 -3.32 -0.95 -0.97
CA SER A 41 -2.60 -0.85 0.30
C SER A 41 -3.38 -0.01 1.32
N SER A 42 -3.91 1.13 0.92
CA SER A 42 -4.75 1.97 1.79
C SER A 42 -5.99 1.24 2.30
N GLN A 43 -6.68 0.49 1.43
CA GLN A 43 -7.85 -0.28 1.84
C GLN A 43 -7.50 -1.39 2.83
N GLN A 44 -6.36 -2.08 2.64
CA GLN A 44 -5.89 -3.09 3.58
C GLN A 44 -5.61 -2.49 4.96
N VAL A 45 -4.95 -1.32 5.02
CA VAL A 45 -4.67 -0.64 6.29
C VAL A 45 -5.96 -0.18 6.97
N LYS A 46 -6.91 0.40 6.22
CA LYS A 46 -8.22 0.79 6.77
C LYS A 46 -9.01 -0.40 7.32
N ALA A 47 -8.96 -1.54 6.64
CA ALA A 47 -9.58 -2.77 7.12
C ALA A 47 -8.93 -3.26 8.41
N ALA A 48 -7.59 -3.24 8.49
CA ALA A 48 -6.85 -3.61 9.69
C ALA A 48 -7.14 -2.70 10.88
N LEU A 49 -7.22 -1.38 10.66
CA LEU A 49 -7.65 -0.41 11.68
C LEU A 49 -9.08 -0.70 12.16
N GLY A 50 -9.98 -1.08 11.25
CA GLY A 50 -11.34 -1.49 11.58
C GLY A 50 -11.37 -2.74 12.47
N LEU A 51 -10.56 -3.75 12.16
CA LEU A 51 -10.43 -4.95 12.99
C LEU A 51 -9.83 -4.63 14.38
N TYR A 52 -8.79 -3.81 14.42
CA TYR A 52 -8.20 -3.35 15.68
C TYR A 52 -9.25 -2.65 16.56
N TYR A 53 -10.08 -1.77 15.97
CA TYR A 53 -11.15 -1.07 16.69
C TYR A 53 -12.21 -2.04 17.23
N LEU A 54 -12.57 -3.08 16.48
CA LEU A 54 -13.52 -4.09 16.95
C LEU A 54 -13.01 -4.84 18.19
N ASP A 55 -11.70 -5.07 18.27
CA ASP A 55 -11.08 -5.80 19.37
C ASP A 55 -10.77 -4.90 20.59
N HIS A 56 -10.39 -3.64 20.37
CA HIS A 56 -9.94 -2.73 21.44
C HIS A 56 -10.97 -1.66 21.84
N GLY A 57 -12.01 -1.45 21.02
CA GLY A 57 -12.99 -0.37 21.20
C GLY A 57 -12.48 1.02 20.84
N THR A 58 -11.23 1.15 20.42
CA THR A 58 -10.58 2.40 19.98
C THR A 58 -9.61 2.12 18.83
N TYR A 59 -9.34 3.13 18.00
CA TYR A 59 -8.24 3.10 17.05
C TYR A 59 -6.91 3.36 17.78
N PRO A 60 -5.76 2.97 17.19
CA PRO A 60 -4.43 3.26 17.75
C PRO A 60 -4.29 4.74 18.12
N GLN A 61 -4.01 5.00 19.40
CA GLN A 61 -3.95 6.36 19.96
C GLN A 61 -2.53 6.95 19.83
N THR A 62 -2.05 7.01 18.59
CA THR A 62 -0.72 7.50 18.24
C THR A 62 -0.81 8.37 17.00
N ASP A 63 -0.11 9.50 16.97
CA ASP A 63 0.03 10.32 15.75
C ASP A 63 1.23 9.88 14.89
N ASP A 64 1.97 8.88 15.35
CA ASP A 64 3.08 8.29 14.62
C ASP A 64 2.59 7.06 13.82
N VAL A 65 2.64 7.19 12.49
CA VAL A 65 2.25 6.13 11.55
C VAL A 65 3.08 4.85 11.71
N GLU A 66 4.34 4.97 12.10
CA GLU A 66 5.24 3.84 12.33
C GLU A 66 4.82 3.04 13.57
N ILE A 67 4.40 3.75 14.62
CA ILE A 67 3.86 3.14 15.83
C ILE A 67 2.51 2.49 15.52
N MET A 68 1.65 3.15 14.76
CA MET A 68 0.37 2.57 14.31
C MET A 68 0.58 1.26 13.55
N PHE A 69 1.52 1.22 12.59
CA PHE A 69 1.83 -0.02 11.87
C PHE A 69 2.42 -1.10 12.78
N ASN A 70 3.22 -0.73 13.78
CA ASN A 70 3.74 -1.69 14.76
C ASN A 70 2.63 -2.29 15.61
N GLU A 71 1.68 -1.50 16.09
CA GLU A 71 0.53 -1.99 16.84
C GLU A 71 -0.32 -2.94 15.99
N LEU A 72 -0.60 -2.57 14.73
CA LEU A 72 -1.33 -3.45 13.81
C LEU A 72 -0.61 -4.77 13.53
N ASN A 73 0.72 -4.73 13.42
CA ASN A 73 1.53 -5.93 13.19
C ASN A 73 1.60 -6.82 14.44
N GLN A 74 1.82 -6.24 15.63
CA GLN A 74 1.87 -6.97 16.90
C GLN A 74 0.52 -7.64 17.22
N GLY A 75 -0.58 -6.97 16.87
CA GLY A 75 -1.94 -7.53 16.97
C GLY A 75 -2.31 -8.50 15.83
N ALA A 76 -1.40 -8.79 14.91
CA ALA A 76 -1.62 -9.65 13.74
C ALA A 76 -2.77 -9.21 12.82
N TYR A 77 -3.14 -7.92 12.82
CA TYR A 77 -4.12 -7.34 11.91
C TYR A 77 -3.55 -7.10 10.50
N ILE A 78 -2.22 -6.97 10.42
CA ILE A 78 -1.47 -6.95 9.16
C ILE A 78 -0.28 -7.90 9.25
N GLU A 79 -0.05 -8.67 8.19
CA GLU A 79 1.12 -9.55 8.11
C GLU A 79 2.40 -8.79 7.74
N LYS A 80 2.26 -7.78 6.87
CA LYS A 80 3.38 -7.01 6.35
C LYS A 80 2.97 -5.56 6.14
N ARG A 81 3.92 -4.65 6.37
CA ARG A 81 3.77 -3.25 6.04
C ARG A 81 3.69 -3.04 4.52
N PRO A 82 2.89 -2.05 4.06
CA PRO A 82 2.89 -1.64 2.66
C PRO A 82 4.29 -1.23 2.18
N ILE A 83 4.53 -1.36 0.87
CA ILE A 83 5.85 -1.08 0.26
C ILE A 83 6.23 0.41 0.35
N ASN A 84 5.25 1.31 0.35
CA ASN A 84 5.44 2.77 0.46
C ASN A 84 4.83 3.28 1.77
N ALA A 85 5.28 2.74 2.90
CA ALA A 85 4.71 3.07 4.21
C ALA A 85 4.88 4.57 4.55
N GLU A 86 5.96 5.16 4.07
CA GLU A 86 6.35 6.56 4.24
C GLU A 86 5.41 7.56 3.54
N ALA A 87 4.62 7.11 2.57
CA ALA A 87 3.62 7.94 1.90
C ALA A 87 2.32 8.05 2.71
N PHE A 88 2.19 7.33 3.84
CA PHE A 88 0.98 7.38 4.65
C PHE A 88 1.11 8.35 5.82
N SER A 89 0.02 9.08 6.07
CA SER A 89 -0.16 9.89 7.27
C SER A 89 -1.34 9.38 8.07
N TYR A 90 -1.18 9.31 9.39
CA TYR A 90 -2.20 8.85 10.32
C TYR A 90 -2.35 9.85 11.46
N GLN A 91 -3.61 10.18 11.79
CA GLN A 91 -3.95 11.01 12.93
C GLN A 91 -5.22 10.48 13.57
N TYR A 92 -5.26 10.40 14.89
CA TYR A 92 -6.45 10.00 15.63
C TYR A 92 -7.15 11.20 16.27
N PHE A 93 -8.45 11.08 16.54
CA PHE A 93 -9.27 12.11 17.15
C PHE A 93 -10.16 11.50 18.23
N ASP A 94 -10.68 12.35 19.12
CA ASP A 94 -11.64 11.97 20.18
C ASP A 94 -11.21 10.73 20.95
N SER A 95 -9.95 10.70 21.39
CA SER A 95 -9.39 9.56 22.13
C SER A 95 -9.55 8.22 21.37
N GLY A 96 -9.41 8.23 20.05
CA GLY A 96 -9.39 7.01 19.24
C GLY A 96 -10.77 6.54 18.77
N GLU A 97 -11.82 7.36 18.90
CA GLU A 97 -13.12 7.07 18.28
C GLU A 97 -13.11 7.30 16.77
N ARG A 98 -12.24 8.20 16.30
CA ARG A 98 -12.13 8.57 14.89
C ARG A 98 -10.66 8.66 14.47
N TYR A 99 -10.41 8.50 13.17
CA TYR A 99 -9.09 8.70 12.59
C TYR A 99 -9.18 9.33 11.19
N THR A 100 -8.07 9.94 10.78
CA THR A 100 -7.80 10.33 9.40
C THR A 100 -6.60 9.54 8.91
N PHE A 101 -6.71 8.98 7.71
CA PHE A 101 -5.63 8.26 7.05
C PHE A 101 -5.49 8.77 5.61
N LEU A 102 -4.33 9.35 5.31
CA LEU A 102 -4.03 10.00 4.04
C LEU A 102 -2.86 9.29 3.35
N ILE A 103 -2.81 9.44 2.02
CA ILE A 103 -1.69 9.03 1.19
C ILE A 103 -1.21 10.30 0.48
N ASP A 104 0.06 10.64 0.66
CA ASP A 104 0.73 11.75 -0.03
C ASP A 104 1.28 11.34 -1.41
#